data_AF-A0A6J4GDE5-F1
#
_entry.id   AF-A0A6J4GDE5-F1
#
_cell.length_a   1.000
_cell.length_b   1.000
_cell.length_c   1.000
_cell.angle_alpha   90.00
_cell.angle_beta   90.00
_cell.angle_gamma   90.00
#
_symmetry.space_group_name_H-M   'P 1'
#
loop_
_entity.id
_entity.type
_entity.pdbx_description
1 polymer ?
#
loop_
_entity_poly.entity_id
_entity_poly.type
_entity_poly.pdbx_seq_one_letter_code
_entity_poly.pdbx_strand_id
1 'polypeptide(L)' 'MIIIETQVLSLEQKDSLMQLWNNEYPVKLNLKNIEDFELYLNGLSETKHYLLLDDSDEIQG' A
#
# COMPACT_ATOMS: atom_id res chain seq x y z
N MET A 1 -5.11 -11.22 -12.88
CA MET A 1 -4.72 -9.83 -12.54
C MET A 1 -5.93 -8.89 -12.63
N ILE A 2 -6.29 -8.27 -11.50
CA ILE A 2 -7.45 -7.38 -11.35
C ILE A 2 -6.97 -6.08 -10.69
N ILE A 3 -7.45 -4.92 -11.15
CA ILE A 3 -7.19 -3.65 -10.49
C ILE A 3 -8.45 -3.25 -9.72
N ILE A 4 -8.32 -3.02 -8.42
CA ILE A 4 -9.39 -2.49 -7.59
C ILE A 4 -9.07 -1.04 -7.19
N GLU A 5 -10.09 -0.17 -7.27
CA GLU A 5 -10.01 1.18 -6.73
C GLU A 5 -10.62 1.18 -5.33
N THR A 6 -9.85 1.57 -4.32
CA THR A 6 -10.35 1.79 -2.97
C THR A 6 -9.95 3.17 -2.46
N GLN A 7 -10.85 3.82 -1.73
CA GLN A 7 -10.53 5.05 -1.00
C GLN A 7 -9.95 4.76 0.38
N VAL A 8 -10.14 3.55 0.90
CA VAL A 8 -9.69 3.16 2.24
C VAL A 8 -9.01 1.81 2.13
N LEU A 9 -7.70 1.78 2.38
CA LEU A 9 -6.94 0.55 2.49
C LEU A 9 -7.23 -0.11 3.84
N SER A 10 -7.51 -1.41 3.84
CA SER A 10 -7.61 -2.19 5.09
C SER A 10 -6.21 -2.41 5.69
N LEU A 11 -6.14 -2.70 7.00
CA LEU A 11 -4.86 -2.95 7.70
C LEU A 11 -4.01 -4.02 7.02
N GLU A 12 -4.60 -5.13 6.57
CA GLU A 12 -3.90 -6.21 5.86
C GLU A 12 -3.33 -5.75 4.51
N GLN A 13 -4.07 -4.90 3.80
CA GLN A 13 -3.63 -4.33 2.53
C GLN A 13 -2.48 -3.35 2.74
N LYS A 14 -2.55 -2.52 3.79
CA LYS A 14 -1.49 -1.60 4.18
C LYS A 14 -0.23 -2.33 4.59
N ASP A 15 -0.34 -3.43 5.34
CA ASP A 15 0.81 -4.26 5.71
C ASP A 15 1.48 -4.86 4.48
N SER A 16 0.68 -5.44 3.58
CA SER A 16 1.17 -6.01 2.32
C SER A 16 1.85 -4.95 1.44
N LEU A 17 1.23 -3.77 1.28
CA LEU A 17 1.81 -2.62 0.57
C LEU A 17 3.12 -2.17 1.20
N MET A 18 3.17 -2.05 2.53
CA MET A 18 4.37 -1.64 3.25
C MET A 18 5.50 -2.66 3.06
N GLN A 19 5.20 -3.95 3.09
CA GLN A 19 6.17 -5.00 2.79
C GLN A 19 6.66 -4.93 1.35
N LEU A 20 5.76 -4.78 0.38
CA LEU A 20 6.10 -4.67 -1.04
C LEU A 20 6.99 -3.45 -1.30
N TRP A 21 6.61 -2.31 -0.71
CA TRP A 21 7.36 -1.06 -0.78
C TRP A 21 8.73 -1.19 -0.11
N ASN A 22 8.80 -1.77 1.09
CA ASN A 22 10.06 -2.01 1.78
C ASN A 22 10.96 -2.99 1.03
N ASN A 23 10.38 -3.94 0.29
CA ASN A 23 11.12 -4.88 -0.55
C ASN A 23 11.70 -4.20 -1.81
N GLU A 24 10.94 -3.32 -2.46
CA GLU A 24 11.43 -2.56 -3.64
C GLU A 24 12.38 -1.40 -3.27
N TYR A 25 12.13 -0.72 -2.15
CA TYR A 25 12.88 0.46 -1.72
C TYR A 25 13.42 0.39 -0.29
N PRO A 26 14.21 -0.65 0.06
CA PRO A 26 14.64 -0.92 1.45
C PRO A 26 15.51 0.17 2.07
N VAL A 27 16.11 1.05 1.26
CA VAL A 27 17.10 2.05 1.71
C VAL A 27 16.53 3.48 1.72
N LYS A 28 15.58 3.80 0.83
CA LYS A 28 15.10 5.17 0.63
C LYS A 28 13.72 5.43 1.25
N LEU A 29 12.91 4.40 1.41
CA LEU A 29 11.50 4.52 1.78
C LEU A 29 11.11 3.40 2.74
N ASN A 30 12.06 3.03 3.61
CA ASN A 30 11.83 2.05 4.66
C ASN A 30 10.85 2.63 5.68
N LEU A 31 9.57 2.37 5.46
CA LEU A 31 8.52 2.70 6.41
C LEU A 31 8.58 1.61 7.47
N LYS A 32 9.15 1.97 8.63
CA LYS A 32 9.30 1.05 9.76
C LYS A 32 7.98 0.77 10.46
N ASN A 33 7.06 1.73 10.40
CA ASN A 33 5.76 1.64 11.05
C ASN A 33 4.65 1.94 10.05
N ILE A 34 3.53 1.25 10.24
CA ILE A 34 2.29 1.52 9.51
C ILE A 34 1.79 2.95 9.78
N GLU A 35 2.12 3.54 10.93
CA GLU A 35 1.78 4.93 11.25
C GLU A 35 2.43 5.94 10.30
N ASP A 36 3.69 5.72 9.89
CA ASP A 36 4.36 6.58 8.90
C ASP A 36 3.68 6.45 7.53
N PHE A 37 3.25 5.23 7.19
CA PHE A 37 2.47 4.97 5.98
C PHE A 37 1.09 5.62 6.05
N GLU A 38 0.40 5.56 7.19
CA GLU A 38 -0.89 6.23 7.40
C GLU A 38 -0.76 7.74 7.39
N LEU A 39 0.29 8.31 7.98
CA LEU A 39 0.58 9.74 7.92
C LEU A 39 0.82 10.19 6.48
N TYR A 40 1.56 9.40 5.69
CA TYR A 40 1.75 9.66 4.27
C TYR A 40 0.42 9.63 3.50
N LEU A 41 -0.40 8.60 3.69
CA LEU A 41 -1.71 8.48 3.05
C LEU A 41 -2.68 9.60 3.49
N ASN A 42 -2.73 9.91 4.79
CA ASN A 42 -3.56 11.00 5.33
C ASN A 42 -3.10 12.39 4.86
N GLY A 43 -1.83 12.55 4.51
CA GLY A 43 -1.31 13.77 3.90
C GLY A 43 -1.72 13.96 2.44
N LEU A 44 -2.20 12.90 1.78
CA LEU A 44 -2.65 12.94 0.39
C LEU A 44 -4.18 13.13 0.33
N SER A 45 -4.61 14.40 0.28
CA SER A 45 -6.02 14.75 0.07
C SER A 45 -6.54 14.20 -1.27
N GLU A 46 -7.73 13.58 -1.27
CA GLU A 46 -8.38 12.95 -2.45
C GLU A 46 -7.59 11.78 -3.07
N THR A 47 -6.97 10.94 -2.24
CA THR A 47 -6.31 9.73 -2.75
C THR A 47 -7.30 8.66 -3.18
N LYS A 48 -7.28 8.35 -4.48
CA LYS A 48 -7.80 7.09 -5.01
C LYS A 48 -6.65 6.08 -4.98
N HIS A 49 -6.76 5.05 -4.16
CA HIS A 49 -5.78 3.97 -4.14
C HIS A 49 -6.17 2.95 -5.21
N TYR A 50 -5.26 2.72 -6.14
CA TYR A 50 -5.37 1.64 -7.11
C TYR A 50 -4.49 0.50 -6.61
N LEU A 51 -5.10 -0.66 -6.36
CA LEU A 51 -4.40 -1.88 -5.99
C LEU A 51 -4.48 -2.86 -7.16
N LEU A 52 -3.33 -3.34 -7.58
CA LEU A 52 -3.19 -4.47 -8.50
C LEU A 52 -3.16 -5.75 -7.67
N LEU A 53 -4.18 -6.58 -7.84
CA LEU A 53 -4.29 -7.91 -7.25
C LEU A 53 -3.97 -8.96 -8.29
N ASP A 54 -3.28 -10.02 -7.88
CA ASP A 54 -3.14 -11.23 -8.69
C ASP A 54 -4.39 -12.12 -8.59
N ASP A 55 -4.46 -13.21 -9.36
CA ASP A 55 -5.59 -14.14 -9.35
C ASP A 55 -5.76 -14.90 -8.02
N SER A 56 -4.81 -14.72 -7.08
CA SER A 56 -4.85 -15.24 -5.70
C SER A 56 -5.25 -14.18 -4.66
N ASP A 57 -5.79 -13.02 -5.06
CA ASP A 57 -6.13 -11.88 -4.17
C ASP A 57 -4.90 -11.28 -3.44
N GLU A 58 -3.69 -11.57 -3.90
CA GLU A 58 -2.45 -10.97 -3.35
C GLU A 58 -2.12 -9.65 -4.04
N ILE A 59 -1.77 -8.63 -3.25
CA ILE A 59 -1.36 -7.31 -3.76
C ILE A 59 0.01 -7.43 -4.44
N GLN A 60 0.07 -6.98 -5.69
CA GLN A 60 1.28 -6.95 -6.53
C GLN A 60 1.78 -5.52 -6.80
N GLY A 61 0.97 -4.48 -6.57
CA GLY A 61 1.39 -3.08 -6.76
C GLY A 61 0.27 -2.05 -6.74
#